data_AF-A0A6V7IBQ8-F1
#
_entry.id   AF-A0A6V7IBQ8-F1
#
_cell.length_a   1.000
_cell.length_b   1.000
_cell.length_c   1.000
_cell.angle_alpha   90.00
_cell.angle_beta   90.00
_cell.angle_gamma   90.00
#
_symmetry.space_group_name_H-M   'P 1'
#
loop_
_entity.id
_entity.type
_entity.pdbx_description
1 polymer ?
#
loop_
_entity_poly.entity_id
_entity_poly.type
_entity_poly.pdbx_seq_one_letter_code
_entity_poly.pdbx_strand_id
1 'polypeptide(L)'
;PHIGHLYTAALADAVTRYNQMLGHDTFYSTGTDEHGNKVRNAAELHNLSPINYCDKISSMFQQMCDNFDVKYSKFIRTTDEKHKDGVQKFW
;
A
#
# COMPACT_ATOMS: atom_id res chain seq x y z
N PRO A 1 10.40 -2.85 0.56
CA PRO A 1 10.12 -2.00 1.74
C PRO A 1 11.42 -1.78 2.54
N HIS A 2 11.52 -0.67 3.28
CA HIS A 2 12.66 -0.35 4.15
C HIS A 2 12.16 0.49 5.33
N ILE A 3 13.05 0.85 6.27
CA ILE A 3 12.67 1.53 7.52
C ILE A 3 11.80 2.79 7.34
N GLY A 4 12.10 3.63 6.34
CA GLY A 4 11.27 4.80 6.03
C GLY A 4 9.80 4.48 5.70
N HIS A 5 9.52 3.36 5.02
CA HIS A 5 8.16 2.92 4.72
C HIS A 5 7.45 2.39 5.97
N LEU A 6 8.17 1.64 6.81
CA LEU A 6 7.65 1.15 8.08
C LEU A 6 7.32 2.31 9.02
N TYR A 7 8.20 3.32 9.08
CA TYR A 7 8.04 4.48 9.96
C TYR A 7 6.70 5.20 9.73
N THR A 8 6.38 5.53 8.48
CA THR A 8 5.12 6.21 8.16
C THR A 8 3.91 5.30 8.40
N ALA A 9 4.02 4.01 8.08
CA ALA A 9 2.96 3.05 8.31
C ALA A 9 2.65 2.85 9.80
N ALA A 10 3.68 2.79 10.65
CA ALA A 10 3.57 2.67 12.10
C ALA A 10 3.03 3.95 12.75
N LEU A 11 3.41 5.13 12.26
CA LEU A 11 2.83 6.40 12.73
C LEU A 11 1.32 6.48 12.46
N ALA A 12 0.90 6.12 11.25
CA ALA A 12 -0.52 6.12 10.90
C ALA A 12 -1.31 5.08 11.72
N ASP A 13 -0.74 3.90 11.97
CA ASP A 13 -1.33 2.90 12.86
C ASP A 13 -1.45 3.41 14.30
N ALA A 14 -0.41 4.03 14.84
CA ALA A 14 -0.43 4.60 16.20
C ALA A 14 -1.52 5.66 16.37
N VAL A 15 -1.68 6.56 15.39
CA VAL A 15 -2.76 7.57 15.39
C VAL A 15 -4.13 6.91 15.29
N THR A 16 -4.27 5.87 14.47
CA THR A 16 -5.53 5.12 14.30
C THR A 16 -5.93 4.45 15.60
N ARG A 17 -5.02 3.70 16.22
CA ARG A 17 -5.25 3.03 17.51
C ARG A 17 -5.59 4.01 18.62
N TYR A 18 -4.91 5.15 18.68
CA TYR A 18 -5.23 6.20 19.64
C TYR A 18 -6.65 6.73 19.47
N ASN A 19 -7.09 7.02 18.24
CA ASN A 19 -8.46 7.46 17.98
C ASN A 19 -9.52 6.38 18.28
N GLN A 20 -9.21 5.11 18.02
CA GLN A 20 -10.07 3.99 18.42
C GLN A 20 -10.23 3.92 19.94
N MET A 21 -9.15 4.13 20.70
CA MET A 21 -9.20 4.19 22.17
C MET A 21 -10.06 5.35 22.69
N LEU A 22 -10.15 6.45 21.95
CA LEU A 22 -11.03 7.58 22.26
C LEU A 22 -12.50 7.33 21.86
N GLY A 23 -12.80 6.19 21.22
CA GLY A 23 -14.15 5.85 20.76
C GLY A 23 -14.54 6.50 19.43
N HIS A 24 -13.59 7.05 18.68
CA HIS A 24 -13.84 7.56 17.34
C HIS A 24 -14.01 6.41 16.34
N ASP A 25 -14.89 6.61 15.35
CA ASP A 25 -14.90 5.77 14.16
C ASP A 25 -13.64 6.06 13.33
N THR A 26 -12.94 5.01 12.90
CA THR A 26 -11.63 5.14 12.26
C THR A 26 -11.53 4.23 11.05
N PHE A 27 -10.88 4.74 10.00
CA PHE A 27 -10.57 3.98 8.81
C PHE A 27 -9.15 4.32 8.36
N TYR A 28 -8.24 3.35 8.47
CA TYR A 28 -6.86 3.52 8.05
C TYR A 28 -6.59 2.80 6.73
N SER A 29 -6.27 3.58 5.70
CA SER A 29 -5.83 3.08 4.40
C SER A 29 -4.33 3.27 4.21
N THR A 30 -3.68 2.22 3.72
CA THR A 30 -2.30 2.25 3.22
C THR A 30 -2.22 1.48 1.90
N GLY A 31 -1.07 1.40 1.25
CA GLY A 31 -0.99 0.74 -0.04
C GLY A 31 0.27 0.95 -0.85
N THR A 32 0.18 0.58 -2.12
CA THR A 32 1.26 0.67 -3.11
C THR A 32 0.85 1.47 -4.34
N ASP A 33 1.76 2.32 -4.78
CA ASP A 33 1.72 2.97 -6.09
C ASP A 33 2.49 2.12 -7.10
N GLU A 34 1.82 1.74 -8.19
CA GLU A 34 2.20 0.62 -9.05
C GLU A 34 2.22 1.01 -10.54
N HIS A 35 2.00 2.29 -10.87
CA HIS A 35 2.05 2.78 -12.25
C HIS A 35 3.30 3.60 -12.55
N GLY A 36 3.56 3.84 -13.84
CA GLY A 36 4.62 4.74 -14.32
C GLY A 36 5.89 4.04 -14.85
N ASN A 37 6.70 4.81 -15.56
CA ASN A 37 7.90 4.31 -16.27
C ASN A 37 8.92 3.66 -15.34
N LYS A 38 9.05 4.16 -14.10
CA LYS A 38 9.97 3.60 -13.10
C LYS A 38 9.62 2.16 -12.75
N VAL A 39 8.33 1.86 -12.59
CA VAL A 39 7.84 0.51 -12.27
C VAL A 39 8.07 -0.42 -13.46
N ARG A 40 7.74 0.03 -14.68
CA ARG A 40 7.99 -0.75 -15.90
C ARG A 40 9.47 -1.11 -16.07
N ASN A 41 10.36 -0.13 -15.96
CA ASN A 41 11.80 -0.36 -16.11
C ASN A 41 12.33 -1.31 -15.02
N ALA A 42 11.83 -1.20 -13.78
CA ALA A 42 12.20 -2.14 -12.72
C ALA A 42 11.70 -3.57 -13.00
N ALA A 43 10.48 -3.74 -13.52
CA ALA A 43 9.94 -5.03 -13.90
C ALA A 43 10.79 -5.70 -15.01
N GLU A 44 11.20 -4.93 -16.02
CA GLU A 44 12.10 -5.37 -17.10
C GLU A 44 13.47 -5.82 -16.56
N LEU A 45 14.08 -5.05 -15.67
CA LEU A 45 15.36 -5.42 -15.02
C LEU A 45 15.26 -6.73 -14.22
N HIS A 46 14.08 -7.04 -13.71
CA HIS A 46 13.80 -8.27 -12.99
C HIS A 46 13.24 -9.41 -13.87
N ASN A 47 13.16 -9.21 -15.20
CA ASN A 47 12.58 -10.15 -16.16
C ASN A 47 11.14 -10.59 -15.78
N LEU A 48 10.33 -9.66 -15.27
CA LEU A 48 8.95 -9.89 -14.88
C LEU A 48 8.02 -8.97 -15.69
N SER A 49 6.77 -9.40 -15.89
CA SER A 49 5.72 -8.48 -16.34
C SER A 49 5.48 -7.40 -15.28
N PRO A 50 5.02 -6.19 -15.65
CA PRO A 50 4.74 -5.14 -14.68
C PRO A 50 3.79 -5.59 -13.57
N ILE A 51 2.72 -6.31 -13.91
CA ILE A 51 1.76 -6.78 -12.90
C ILE A 51 2.38 -7.80 -11.94
N ASN A 52 3.18 -8.76 -12.44
CA ASN A 52 3.83 -9.76 -11.58
C ASN A 52 4.90 -9.11 -10.67
N TYR A 53 5.61 -8.10 -11.19
CA TYR A 53 6.54 -7.32 -10.40
C TYR A 53 5.81 -6.56 -9.29
N CYS A 54 4.71 -5.88 -9.63
CA CYS A 54 3.88 -5.17 -8.68
C CYS A 54 3.29 -6.10 -7.62
N ASP A 55 2.73 -7.26 -8.00
CA ASP A 55 2.19 -8.26 -7.08
C ASP A 55 3.24 -8.70 -6.05
N LYS A 56 4.45 -8.99 -6.53
CA LYS A 56 5.59 -9.37 -5.67
C LYS A 56 5.93 -8.26 -4.68
N ILE A 57 6.09 -7.02 -5.15
CA ILE A 57 6.45 -5.89 -4.30
C ILE A 57 5.32 -5.59 -3.30
N SER A 58 4.07 -5.57 -3.74
CA SER A 58 2.88 -5.38 -2.89
C SER A 58 2.81 -6.40 -1.76
N SER A 59 3.07 -7.68 -2.06
CA SER A 59 3.12 -8.74 -1.04
C SER A 59 4.22 -8.48 -0.01
N MET A 60 5.40 -8.01 -0.43
CA MET A 60 6.47 -7.64 0.51
C MET A 60 6.06 -6.49 1.44
N PHE A 61 5.29 -5.51 0.97
CA PHE A 61 4.77 -4.42 1.82
C PHE A 61 3.70 -4.92 2.81
N GLN A 62 2.81 -5.81 2.38
CA GLN A 62 1.84 -6.44 3.29
C GLN A 62 2.55 -7.27 4.37
N GLN A 63 3.53 -8.09 3.98
CA GLN A 63 4.36 -8.86 4.92
C GLN A 63 5.13 -7.95 5.89
N MET A 64 5.63 -6.80 5.43
CA MET A 64 6.24 -5.81 6.32
C MET A 64 5.23 -5.33 7.38
N CYS A 65 4.00 -4.99 6.98
CA CYS A 65 2.98 -4.60 7.95
C CYS A 65 2.66 -5.74 8.93
N ASP A 66 2.51 -6.97 8.44
CA ASP A 66 2.20 -8.15 9.26
C ASP A 66 3.31 -8.43 10.29
N ASN A 67 4.58 -8.39 9.86
CA ASN A 67 5.73 -8.66 10.70
C ASN A 67 5.92 -7.64 11.85
N PHE A 68 5.44 -6.41 11.66
CA PHE A 68 5.57 -5.32 12.63
C PHE A 68 4.24 -4.96 13.32
N ASP A 69 3.22 -5.81 13.18
CA ASP A 69 1.86 -5.60 13.71
C ASP A 69 1.24 -4.24 13.33
N VAL A 70 1.56 -3.72 12.14
CA VAL A 70 0.90 -2.52 11.61
C VAL A 70 -0.50 -2.90 11.18
N LYS A 71 -1.52 -2.45 11.90
CA LYS A 71 -2.93 -2.68 11.53
C LYS A 71 -3.38 -1.61 10.55
N TYR A 72 -4.17 -2.02 9.58
CA TYR A 72 -4.81 -1.13 8.61
C TYR A 72 -6.21 -1.69 8.30
N SER A 73 -7.16 -0.81 8.01
CA SER A 73 -8.51 -1.19 7.59
C SER A 73 -8.52 -1.65 6.13
N LYS A 74 -7.68 -1.04 5.29
CA LYS A 74 -7.58 -1.38 3.87
C LYS A 74 -6.15 -1.20 3.35
N PHE A 75 -5.66 -2.23 2.68
CA PHE A 75 -4.51 -2.14 1.78
C PHE A 75 -5.03 -1.91 0.36
N ILE A 76 -4.63 -0.82 -0.28
CA ILE A 76 -5.04 -0.44 -1.64
C ILE A 76 -3.87 -0.63 -2.59
N ARG A 77 -4.16 -1.09 -3.81
CA ARG A 77 -3.20 -1.07 -4.91
C ARG A 77 -3.74 -0.18 -6.01
N THR A 78 -2.91 0.67 -6.58
CA THR A 78 -3.37 1.53 -7.70
C THR A 78 -3.74 0.72 -8.95
N THR A 79 -3.28 -0.54 -9.09
CA THR A 79 -3.70 -1.47 -10.14
C THR A 79 -5.08 -2.09 -9.92
N ASP A 80 -5.71 -1.92 -8.75
CA ASP A 80 -7.04 -2.45 -8.49
C ASP A 80 -8.06 -1.82 -9.44
N GLU A 81 -8.96 -2.63 -10.03
CA GLU A 81 -10.00 -2.12 -10.96
C GLU A 81 -10.86 -1.03 -10.33
N LYS A 82 -11.20 -1.15 -9.03
CA LYS A 82 -11.93 -0.10 -8.30
C LYS A 82 -11.19 1.24 -8.26
N HIS A 83 -9.87 1.21 -8.17
CA HIS A 83 -9.06 2.43 -8.20
C HIS A 83 -9.07 3.04 -9.60
N LYS A 84 -8.86 2.22 -10.63
CA LYS A 84 -8.91 2.66 -12.04
C LYS A 84 -10.26 3.29 -12.39
N ASP A 85 -11.36 2.63 -12.03
CA ASP A 85 -12.72 3.15 -12.21
C ASP A 85 -12.92 4.48 -11.48
N GLY A 86 -12.40 4.59 -10.26
CA GLY A 86 -12.47 5.81 -9.46
C GLY A 86 -11.74 6.97 -10.12
N VAL A 87 -10.51 6.75 -10.61
CA VAL A 87 -9.72 7.75 -11.32
C VAL A 87 -10.37 8.14 -12.64
N GLN A 88 -10.90 7.19 -13.40
CA GLN A 88 -11.60 7.46 -14.66
C GLN A 88 -12.87 8.28 -14.47
N LYS A 89 -13.63 8.07 -13.38
CA LYS A 89 -14.82 8.87 -13.06
C LYS A 89 -14.48 10.28 -12.57
N PHE A 90 -13.30 10.45 -11.98
CA PHE A 90 -12.85 11.74 -11.47
C PHE A 90 -12.35 12.65 -12.60
N TRP A 91 -11.78 12.08 -13.65
CA TRP A 91 -11.30 12.79 -14.83
C TRP A 91 -12.43 13.37 -15.69
#